data_AF-A0A960WIS6-F1
#
_entry.id   AF-A0A960WIS6-F1
#
_cell.length_a   1.000
_cell.length_b   1.000
_cell.length_c   1.000
_cell.angle_alpha   90.00
_cell.angle_beta   90.00
_cell.angle_gamma   90.00
#
_symmetry.space_group_name_H-M   'P 1'
#
loop_
_entity.id
_entity.type
_entity.pdbx_description
1 polymer ?
#
loop_
_entity_poly.entity_id
_entity_poly.type
_entity_poly.pdbx_seq_one_letter_code
_entity_poly.pdbx_strand_id
1 'polypeptide(L)'
;MLKKWESRFFWITFAITAITGFDLIIFRDFQAGLLGSTATGKDSPLLQPYIKLHILAAAFFLLSFGFLIARHVIPYFKRRKTPGLKTGITMLIFTAPMILTGYLLQMIYEPTWHLGIWWIHSISSILFVIVFYVHQAFTHSQSKLRLLIWIFLTTSLVLIPVFLAPEKKIPLDDLPEEIDLSDIDLNSSSRTSNLRSFHAMGTYLTIESNSAEIDYSFADKIFNRIKSIEQTASTYLPESEISKINQSAGTIKLSSEMFELLKTSLYFYEITKGAFHPALLARMQKAGFRESKSHLNIFTSLDMVVLNQNHKTLEHKPIELKFDLGGIGKGYALEIVRKEFRLDSSVCTRISFGGQWLITGKQCNRDVQIKHPLRDEIIGTMYPKVNGSIATSSSGEKFLNAGNKRISHIFDTSKNQFRSGLFSVSVFHSDAIAADALSTAIAARPSLAPEIVLTDPEIIIVILDEDTISSFSRKNSFISEYKKSSNRS
;
A
#
# COMPACT_ATOMS: atom_id res chain seq x y z
N MET A 1 49.81 -2.22 -6.60
CA MET A 1 49.22 -2.07 -5.24
C MET A 1 48.23 -0.91 -5.28
N LEU A 2 47.09 -1.03 -4.60
CA LEU A 2 46.08 0.03 -4.50
C LEU A 2 46.61 1.22 -3.68
N LYS A 3 46.19 2.44 -4.00
CA LYS A 3 46.48 3.62 -3.17
C LYS A 3 45.73 3.50 -1.84
N LYS A 4 46.26 4.11 -0.76
CA LYS A 4 45.65 4.06 0.59
C LYS A 4 44.19 4.53 0.60
N TRP A 5 43.87 5.56 -0.18
CA TRP A 5 42.49 6.09 -0.26
C TRP A 5 41.55 5.13 -1.01
N GLU A 6 42.02 4.45 -2.07
CA GLU A 6 41.22 3.47 -2.83
C GLU A 6 40.83 2.29 -1.96
N SER A 7 41.79 1.81 -1.16
CA SER A 7 41.53 0.74 -0.20
C SER A 7 40.53 1.16 0.87
N ARG A 8 40.66 2.37 1.43
CA ARG A 8 39.69 2.90 2.41
C ARG A 8 38.30 3.07 1.81
N PHE A 9 38.21 3.64 0.60
CA PHE A 9 36.95 3.84 -0.11
C PHE A 9 36.24 2.51 -0.39
N PHE A 10 36.98 1.50 -0.86
CA PHE A 10 36.47 0.16 -1.06
C PHE A 10 35.86 -0.42 0.23
N TRP A 11 36.61 -0.39 1.34
CA TRP A 11 36.14 -0.97 2.60
C TRP A 11 34.91 -0.27 3.18
N ILE A 12 34.85 1.07 3.09
CA ILE A 12 33.69 1.84 3.56
C ILE A 12 32.45 1.48 2.75
N THR A 13 32.54 1.53 1.42
CA THR A 13 31.40 1.24 0.54
C THR A 13 30.96 -0.23 0.64
N PHE A 14 31.90 -1.17 0.76
CA PHE A 14 31.61 -2.58 1.02
C PHE A 14 30.86 -2.77 2.34
N ALA A 15 31.35 -2.19 3.44
CA ALA A 15 30.73 -2.34 4.75
C ALA A 15 29.29 -1.79 4.78
N ILE A 16 29.07 -0.59 4.23
CA ILE A 16 27.73 0.00 4.17
C ILE A 16 26.80 -0.87 3.31
N THR A 17 27.26 -1.33 2.14
CA THR A 17 26.45 -2.19 1.24
C THR A 17 26.12 -3.53 1.89
N ALA A 18 27.08 -4.16 2.57
CA ALA A 18 26.89 -5.44 3.24
C ALA A 18 25.94 -5.34 4.43
N ILE A 19 26.10 -4.33 5.29
CA ILE A 19 25.23 -4.10 6.46
C ILE A 19 23.80 -3.81 6.01
N THR A 20 23.63 -2.84 5.11
CA THR A 20 22.29 -2.48 4.62
C THR A 20 21.63 -3.62 3.86
N GLY A 21 22.38 -4.42 3.10
CA GLY A 21 21.84 -5.60 2.39
C GLY A 21 21.38 -6.69 3.36
N PHE A 22 22.15 -6.93 4.43
CA PHE A 22 21.79 -7.89 5.46
C PHE A 22 20.56 -7.46 6.26
N ASP A 23 20.51 -6.19 6.67
CA ASP A 23 19.36 -5.63 7.39
C ASP A 23 18.08 -5.74 6.55
N LEU A 24 18.16 -5.54 5.22
CA LEU A 24 17.02 -5.73 4.31
C LEU A 24 16.53 -7.19 4.25
N ILE A 25 17.41 -8.17 4.39
CA ILE A 25 17.04 -9.59 4.49
C ILE A 25 16.29 -9.84 5.81
N ILE A 26 16.79 -9.31 6.93
CA ILE A 26 16.15 -9.44 8.26
C ILE A 26 14.81 -8.73 8.32
N PHE A 27 14.73 -7.47 7.87
CA PHE A 27 13.49 -6.68 7.93
C PHE A 27 12.35 -7.33 7.14
N ARG A 28 12.67 -8.04 6.04
CA ARG A 28 11.65 -8.72 5.24
C ARG A 28 11.22 -10.05 5.86
N ASP A 29 12.17 -10.88 6.30
CA ASP A 29 11.90 -12.29 6.60
C ASP A 29 11.80 -12.60 8.11
N PHE A 30 12.44 -11.81 9.00
CA PHE A 30 12.52 -12.12 10.45
C PHE A 30 11.41 -11.45 11.28
N GLN A 31 11.01 -10.21 10.95
CA GLN A 31 9.90 -9.53 11.64
C GLN A 31 8.53 -10.21 11.39
N ALA A 32 8.36 -10.87 10.25
CA ALA A 32 7.14 -11.62 9.94
C ALA A 32 6.99 -12.92 10.76
N GLY A 33 8.10 -13.50 11.25
CA GLY A 33 8.11 -14.80 11.92
C GLY A 33 8.09 -14.75 13.45
N LEU A 34 8.81 -13.80 14.08
CA LEU A 34 8.95 -13.76 15.55
C LEU A 34 7.86 -12.99 16.30
N LEU A 35 7.19 -12.03 15.65
CA LEU A 35 6.26 -11.13 16.33
C LEU A 35 4.79 -11.59 16.29
N GLY A 36 4.48 -12.74 15.68
CA GLY A 36 3.11 -13.28 15.62
C GLY A 36 2.07 -12.24 15.16
N SER A 37 2.49 -11.23 14.37
CA SER A 37 1.67 -10.07 14.06
C SER A 37 1.66 -9.81 12.56
N THR A 38 0.50 -9.37 12.09
CA THR A 38 0.16 -8.90 10.75
C THR A 38 0.95 -7.67 10.28
N ALA A 39 2.00 -7.27 11.00
CA ALA A 39 2.92 -6.23 10.57
C ALA A 39 3.86 -6.81 9.50
N THR A 40 3.46 -6.68 8.24
CA THR A 40 4.41 -6.87 7.14
C THR A 40 5.54 -5.86 7.34
N GLY A 41 6.81 -6.27 7.26
CA GLY A 41 7.98 -5.39 7.47
C GLY A 41 8.05 -4.13 6.58
N LYS A 42 7.08 -3.94 5.67
CA LYS A 42 6.85 -2.72 4.88
C LYS A 42 6.53 -1.48 5.71
N ASP A 43 5.99 -1.62 6.92
CA ASP A 43 5.59 -0.49 7.76
C ASP A 43 6.72 0.03 8.68
N SER A 44 7.91 -0.56 8.59
CA SER A 44 9.08 -0.04 9.32
C SER A 44 9.47 1.33 8.75
N PRO A 45 9.45 2.41 9.55
CA PRO A 45 9.83 3.75 9.10
C PRO A 45 11.30 3.82 8.64
N LEU A 46 12.10 2.80 8.95
CA LEU A 46 13.49 2.68 8.54
C LEU A 46 13.64 1.95 7.19
N LEU A 47 12.69 1.14 6.72
CA LEU A 47 12.87 0.32 5.53
C LEU A 47 13.21 1.15 4.28
N GLN A 48 12.48 2.23 4.03
CA GLN A 48 12.67 3.08 2.85
C GLN A 48 14.02 3.83 2.87
N PRO A 49 14.43 4.47 4.00
CA PRO A 49 15.79 4.98 4.15
C PRO A 49 16.88 3.93 3.88
N TYR A 50 16.72 2.71 4.37
CA TYR A 50 17.69 1.64 4.19
C TYR A 50 17.80 1.17 2.74
N ILE A 51 16.69 1.02 2.01
CA ILE A 51 16.69 0.70 0.58
C ILE A 51 17.45 1.77 -0.21
N LYS A 52 17.16 3.05 0.05
CA LYS A 52 17.84 4.17 -0.63
C LYS A 52 19.34 4.19 -0.34
N LEU A 53 19.71 3.97 0.93
CA LEU A 53 21.12 3.90 1.34
C LEU A 53 21.83 2.71 0.67
N HIS A 54 21.19 1.55 0.61
CA HIS A 54 21.75 0.35 -0.02
C HIS A 54 22.02 0.57 -1.51
N ILE A 55 21.05 1.09 -2.26
CA ILE A 55 21.19 1.36 -3.70
C ILE A 55 22.35 2.34 -3.96
N LEU A 56 22.44 3.41 -3.16
CA LEU A 56 23.50 4.41 -3.29
C LEU A 56 24.88 3.82 -2.94
N ALA A 57 24.98 3.11 -1.82
CA ALA A 57 26.22 2.48 -1.37
C ALA A 57 26.69 1.41 -2.37
N ALA A 58 25.78 0.62 -2.92
CA ALA A 58 26.06 -0.40 -3.93
C ALA A 58 26.66 0.21 -5.20
N ALA A 59 26.17 1.36 -5.67
CA ALA A 59 26.74 2.05 -6.83
C ALA A 59 28.20 2.47 -6.58
N PHE A 60 28.50 3.05 -5.41
CA PHE A 60 29.88 3.41 -5.05
C PHE A 60 30.77 2.18 -4.81
N PHE A 61 30.20 1.11 -4.25
CA PHE A 61 30.89 -0.16 -4.11
C PHE A 61 31.29 -0.72 -5.48
N LEU A 62 30.39 -0.76 -6.46
CA LEU A 62 30.68 -1.22 -7.82
C LEU A 62 31.77 -0.38 -8.50
N LEU A 63 31.76 0.94 -8.32
CA LEU A 63 32.82 1.81 -8.80
C LEU A 63 34.17 1.46 -8.16
N SER A 64 34.20 1.30 -6.84
CA SER A 64 35.42 0.93 -6.10
C SER A 64 35.93 -0.46 -6.48
N PHE A 65 35.02 -1.40 -6.71
CA PHE A 65 35.28 -2.76 -7.17
C PHE A 65 35.84 -2.75 -8.59
N GLY A 66 35.32 -1.89 -9.46
CA GLY A 66 35.87 -1.63 -10.80
C GLY A 66 37.32 -1.15 -10.75
N PHE A 67 37.66 -0.23 -9.85
CA PHE A 67 39.06 0.19 -9.65
C PHE A 67 39.95 -0.95 -9.16
N LEU A 68 39.43 -1.80 -8.26
CA LEU A 68 40.11 -2.99 -7.78
C LEU A 68 40.38 -3.95 -8.95
N ILE A 69 39.39 -4.24 -9.78
CA ILE A 69 39.57 -5.10 -10.96
C ILE A 69 40.62 -4.50 -11.91
N ALA A 70 40.49 -3.23 -12.26
CA ALA A 70 41.34 -2.59 -13.26
C ALA A 70 42.81 -2.53 -12.85
N ARG A 71 43.09 -2.26 -11.57
CA ARG A 71 44.45 -2.01 -11.06
C ARG A 71 45.06 -3.17 -10.30
N HIS A 72 44.24 -4.08 -9.78
CA HIS A 72 44.70 -5.28 -9.10
C HIS A 72 44.54 -6.48 -10.05
N VAL A 73 43.33 -6.81 -10.48
CA VAL A 73 43.05 -8.09 -11.15
C VAL A 73 43.58 -8.17 -12.60
N ILE A 74 43.29 -7.18 -13.45
CA ILE A 74 43.68 -7.18 -14.88
C ILE A 74 45.21 -7.32 -15.08
N PRO A 75 46.07 -6.60 -14.34
CA PRO A 75 47.53 -6.77 -14.45
C PRO A 75 48.04 -8.17 -14.07
N TYR A 76 47.39 -8.86 -13.14
CA TYR A 76 47.77 -10.22 -12.74
C TYR A 76 47.35 -11.29 -13.76
N PHE A 77 46.21 -11.10 -14.44
CA PHE A 77 45.79 -11.96 -15.56
C PHE A 77 46.84 -12.04 -16.66
N LYS A 78 47.52 -10.92 -16.96
CA LYS A 78 48.60 -10.86 -17.96
C LYS A 78 49.87 -11.63 -17.54
N ARG A 79 50.06 -11.92 -16.25
CA ARG A 79 51.31 -12.49 -15.69
C ARG A 79 51.23 -13.98 -15.32
N ARG A 80 50.06 -14.63 -15.44
CA ARG A 80 49.74 -16.09 -15.36
C ARG A 80 50.29 -16.94 -14.17
N LYS A 81 51.20 -16.45 -13.31
CA LYS A 81 51.78 -17.21 -12.19
C LYS A 81 51.90 -16.36 -10.92
N THR A 82 50.78 -16.06 -10.26
CA THR A 82 50.81 -15.40 -8.94
C THR A 82 49.86 -16.09 -7.94
N PRO A 83 50.25 -16.18 -6.65
CA PRO A 83 49.37 -16.69 -5.61
C PRO A 83 48.13 -15.78 -5.47
N GLY A 84 46.95 -16.39 -5.38
CA GLY A 84 45.66 -15.67 -5.26
C GLY A 84 44.86 -15.50 -6.55
N LEU A 85 45.39 -15.87 -7.73
CA LEU A 85 44.66 -15.76 -9.00
C LEU A 85 43.38 -16.62 -9.02
N LYS A 86 43.46 -17.88 -8.57
CA LYS A 86 42.30 -18.78 -8.52
C LYS A 86 41.20 -18.24 -7.62
N THR A 87 41.54 -17.82 -6.41
CA THR A 87 40.57 -17.28 -5.44
C THR A 87 40.00 -15.92 -5.89
N GLY A 88 40.78 -15.11 -6.61
CA GLY A 88 40.29 -13.87 -7.23
C GLY A 88 39.29 -14.12 -8.38
N ILE A 89 39.55 -15.12 -9.23
CA ILE A 89 38.62 -15.53 -10.30
C ILE A 89 37.32 -16.07 -9.70
N THR A 90 37.41 -16.92 -8.68
CA THR A 90 36.25 -17.45 -7.96
C THR A 90 35.38 -16.30 -7.41
N MET A 91 36.00 -15.28 -6.82
CA MET A 91 35.27 -14.11 -6.32
C MET A 91 34.54 -13.34 -7.43
N LEU A 92 35.15 -13.15 -8.61
CA LEU A 92 34.48 -12.52 -9.76
C LEU A 92 33.26 -13.31 -10.25
N ILE A 93 33.37 -14.64 -10.31
CA ILE A 93 32.26 -15.52 -10.72
C ILE A 93 31.06 -15.37 -9.77
N PHE A 94 31.31 -15.27 -8.46
CA PHE A 94 30.23 -15.10 -7.48
C PHE A 94 29.71 -13.66 -7.37
N THR A 95 30.49 -12.66 -7.83
CA THR A 95 30.03 -11.26 -7.82
C THR A 95 29.05 -10.98 -8.96
N ALA A 96 29.25 -11.56 -10.16
CA ALA A 96 28.44 -11.23 -11.32
C ALA A 96 26.92 -11.50 -11.14
N PRO A 97 26.46 -12.63 -10.56
CA PRO A 97 25.05 -12.86 -10.27
C PRO A 97 24.46 -11.83 -9.31
N MET A 98 25.21 -11.43 -8.27
CA MET A 98 24.78 -10.41 -7.31
C MET A 98 24.52 -9.07 -8.01
N ILE A 99 25.44 -8.63 -8.88
CA ILE A 99 25.28 -7.36 -9.62
C ILE A 99 24.08 -7.44 -10.58
N LEU A 100 24.01 -8.51 -11.37
CA LEU A 100 22.97 -8.69 -12.37
C LEU A 100 21.58 -8.71 -11.71
N THR A 101 21.42 -9.49 -10.64
CA THR A 101 20.16 -9.59 -9.92
C THR A 101 19.79 -8.29 -9.21
N GLY A 102 20.76 -7.52 -8.72
CA GLY A 102 20.52 -6.19 -8.16
C GLY A 102 19.95 -5.21 -9.19
N TYR A 103 20.44 -5.27 -10.43
CA TYR A 103 19.91 -4.47 -11.54
C TYR A 103 18.52 -4.97 -11.99
N LEU A 104 18.33 -6.30 -12.06
CA LEU A 104 17.03 -6.89 -12.40
C LEU A 104 15.93 -6.53 -11.38
N LEU A 105 16.26 -6.41 -10.10
CA LEU A 105 15.33 -5.93 -9.06
C LEU A 105 14.81 -4.50 -9.29
N GLN A 106 15.53 -3.68 -10.06
CA GLN A 106 15.13 -2.31 -10.42
C GLN A 106 14.30 -2.26 -11.72
N MET A 107 14.38 -3.29 -12.55
CA MET A 107 13.72 -3.34 -13.86
C MET A 107 12.45 -4.19 -13.87
N ILE A 108 12.44 -5.30 -13.14
CA ILE A 108 11.36 -6.27 -13.17
C ILE A 108 10.39 -5.94 -12.03
N TYR A 109 9.12 -5.73 -12.35
CA TYR A 109 8.07 -5.40 -11.37
C TYR A 109 7.03 -6.50 -11.19
N GLU A 110 7.15 -7.61 -11.93
CA GLU A 110 6.23 -8.75 -11.80
C GLU A 110 6.48 -9.48 -10.45
N PRO A 111 5.46 -9.67 -9.59
CA PRO A 111 5.66 -10.13 -8.21
C PRO A 111 6.37 -11.50 -8.07
N THR A 112 6.07 -12.43 -8.95
CA THR A 112 6.63 -13.80 -8.99
C THR A 112 8.12 -13.79 -9.30
N TRP A 113 8.51 -13.11 -10.39
CA TRP A 113 9.91 -12.94 -10.76
C TRP A 113 10.65 -12.06 -9.78
N HIS A 114 10.04 -10.99 -9.26
CA HIS A 114 10.66 -10.11 -8.29
C HIS A 114 11.06 -10.86 -7.02
N LEU A 115 10.17 -11.72 -6.50
CA LEU A 115 10.47 -12.57 -5.36
C LEU A 115 11.62 -13.56 -5.65
N GLY A 116 11.60 -14.21 -6.82
CA GLY A 116 12.67 -15.14 -7.22
C GLY A 116 14.02 -14.44 -7.39
N ILE A 117 14.05 -13.30 -8.07
CA ILE A 117 15.27 -12.50 -8.27
C ILE A 117 15.79 -11.99 -6.94
N TRP A 118 14.91 -11.60 -6.01
CA TRP A 118 15.30 -11.19 -4.66
C TRP A 118 16.01 -12.30 -3.90
N TRP A 119 15.51 -13.54 -3.98
CA TRP A 119 16.17 -14.70 -3.35
C TRP A 119 17.54 -14.96 -3.96
N ILE A 120 17.64 -14.92 -5.30
CA ILE A 120 18.92 -15.08 -6.00
C ILE A 120 19.90 -13.97 -5.59
N HIS A 121 19.45 -12.72 -5.48
CA HIS A 121 20.27 -11.60 -5.05
C HIS A 121 20.76 -11.77 -3.61
N SER A 122 19.89 -12.18 -2.70
CA SER A 122 20.21 -12.38 -1.28
C SER A 122 21.21 -13.53 -1.09
N ILE A 123 20.97 -14.67 -1.73
CA ILE A 123 21.86 -15.85 -1.67
C ILE A 123 23.23 -15.52 -2.27
N SER A 124 23.26 -14.88 -3.45
CA SER A 124 24.53 -14.50 -4.09
C SER A 124 25.30 -13.45 -3.29
N SER A 125 24.62 -12.54 -2.59
CA SER A 125 25.25 -11.56 -1.69
C SER A 125 25.93 -12.22 -0.49
N ILE A 126 25.24 -13.16 0.17
CA ILE A 126 25.82 -13.93 1.29
C ILE A 126 27.05 -14.70 0.81
N LEU A 127 26.94 -15.37 -0.34
CA LEU A 127 28.03 -16.15 -0.91
C LEU A 127 29.22 -15.29 -1.30
N PHE A 128 28.99 -14.11 -1.88
CA PHE A 128 30.03 -13.13 -2.18
C PHE A 128 30.81 -12.73 -0.92
N VAL A 129 30.11 -12.38 0.17
CA VAL A 129 30.75 -11.99 1.43
C VAL A 129 31.64 -13.11 1.98
N ILE A 130 31.14 -14.35 1.99
CA ILE A 130 31.90 -15.52 2.44
C ILE A 130 33.17 -15.71 1.59
N VAL A 131 33.01 -15.76 0.26
CA VAL A 131 34.13 -15.95 -0.68
C VAL A 131 35.14 -14.81 -0.58
N PHE A 132 34.69 -13.57 -0.36
CA PHE A 132 35.53 -12.40 -0.19
C PHE A 132 36.42 -12.52 1.06
N TYR A 133 35.85 -12.87 2.21
CA TYR A 133 36.62 -13.06 3.44
C TYR A 133 37.61 -14.24 3.33
N VAL A 134 37.20 -15.32 2.68
CA VAL A 134 38.09 -16.46 2.37
C VAL A 134 39.26 -16.01 1.48
N HIS A 135 38.98 -15.27 0.40
CA HIS A 135 40.02 -14.73 -0.48
C HIS A 135 41.03 -13.86 0.28
N GLN A 136 40.56 -13.01 1.20
CA GLN A 136 41.43 -12.16 2.02
C GLN A 136 42.30 -12.97 2.98
N ALA A 137 41.75 -14.03 3.60
CA ALA A 137 42.49 -14.91 4.50
C ALA A 137 43.65 -15.63 3.80
N PHE A 138 43.47 -16.03 2.54
CA PHE A 138 44.50 -16.74 1.76
C PHE A 138 45.55 -15.83 1.12
N THR A 139 45.25 -14.55 0.89
CA THR A 139 46.12 -13.64 0.11
C THR A 139 46.92 -12.65 0.95
N HIS A 140 46.50 -12.33 2.18
CA HIS A 140 47.14 -11.31 3.01
C HIS A 140 47.48 -11.78 4.44
N SER A 141 48.65 -12.41 4.60
CA SER A 141 49.23 -12.88 5.88
C SER A 141 49.41 -11.76 6.95
N GLN A 142 49.70 -10.52 6.53
CA GLN A 142 50.02 -9.38 7.41
C GLN A 142 48.80 -8.64 7.99
N SER A 143 47.58 -9.19 7.90
CA SER A 143 46.37 -8.44 8.27
C SER A 143 45.31 -9.21 9.05
N LYS A 144 45.68 -10.28 9.76
CA LYS A 144 44.74 -11.02 10.64
C LYS A 144 43.97 -10.10 11.60
N LEU A 145 44.64 -9.08 12.17
CA LEU A 145 44.00 -8.09 13.04
C LEU A 145 43.00 -7.18 12.30
N ARG A 146 43.32 -6.75 11.07
CA ARG A 146 42.38 -5.94 10.26
C ARG A 146 41.19 -6.77 9.78
N LEU A 147 41.44 -8.02 9.40
CA LEU A 147 40.40 -8.98 9.04
C LEU A 147 39.44 -9.21 10.22
N LEU A 148 39.99 -9.44 11.43
CA LEU A 148 39.20 -9.58 12.66
C LEU A 148 38.42 -8.31 13.01
N ILE A 149 39.02 -7.13 12.89
CA ILE A 149 38.33 -5.84 13.12
C ILE A 149 37.19 -5.65 12.13
N TRP A 150 37.38 -5.97 10.85
CA TRP A 150 36.33 -5.83 9.84
C TRP A 150 35.25 -6.88 9.98
N ILE A 151 35.60 -8.14 10.29
CA ILE A 151 34.62 -9.18 10.64
C ILE A 151 33.79 -8.68 11.83
N PHE A 152 34.44 -8.24 12.91
CA PHE A 152 33.80 -7.73 14.11
C PHE A 152 32.91 -6.51 13.84
N LEU A 153 33.35 -5.55 13.02
CA LEU A 153 32.53 -4.39 12.63
C LEU A 153 31.31 -4.83 11.82
N THR A 154 31.47 -5.72 10.84
CA THR A 154 30.34 -6.20 10.02
C THR A 154 29.38 -7.09 10.80
N THR A 155 29.85 -7.88 11.78
CA THR A 155 28.97 -8.76 12.58
C THR A 155 28.34 -8.02 13.75
N SER A 156 29.05 -7.08 14.39
CA SER A 156 28.52 -6.33 15.54
C SER A 156 27.51 -5.27 15.12
N LEU A 157 27.73 -4.53 14.02
CA LEU A 157 26.76 -3.56 13.50
C LEU A 157 25.48 -4.22 12.99
N VAL A 158 25.56 -5.49 12.59
CA VAL A 158 24.43 -6.31 12.15
C VAL A 158 23.57 -6.80 13.32
N LEU A 159 24.16 -7.06 14.49
CA LEU A 159 23.43 -7.54 15.66
C LEU A 159 22.85 -6.40 16.51
N ILE A 160 23.41 -5.19 16.43
CA ILE A 160 22.94 -4.03 17.21
C ILE A 160 21.45 -3.69 16.93
N PRO A 161 20.94 -3.65 15.67
CA PRO A 161 19.52 -3.43 15.41
C PRO A 161 18.60 -4.56 15.91
N VAL A 162 19.10 -5.81 15.93
CA VAL A 162 18.36 -6.97 16.43
C VAL A 162 18.19 -6.92 17.94
N PHE A 163 19.20 -6.43 18.68
CA PHE A 163 19.17 -6.29 20.13
C PHE A 163 18.63 -4.94 20.64
N LEU A 164 18.65 -3.88 19.81
CA LEU A 164 18.05 -2.58 20.12
C LEU A 164 16.58 -2.47 19.72
N ALA A 165 16.03 -3.47 19.04
CA ALA A 165 14.58 -3.58 18.89
C ALA A 165 13.97 -3.64 20.30
N PRO A 166 13.14 -2.68 20.72
CA PRO A 166 12.57 -2.69 22.05
C PRO A 166 11.78 -3.98 22.21
N GLU A 167 12.23 -4.82 23.14
CA GLU A 167 11.45 -5.95 23.63
C GLU A 167 10.18 -5.34 24.22
N LYS A 168 9.07 -5.41 23.49
CA LYS A 168 7.77 -4.99 24.02
C LYS A 168 7.38 -6.05 25.06
N LYS A 169 7.93 -5.93 26.27
CA LYS A 169 7.51 -6.71 27.42
C LYS A 169 6.05 -6.39 27.66
N ILE A 170 5.19 -7.36 27.38
CA ILE A 170 3.82 -7.38 27.87
C ILE A 170 3.96 -7.52 29.40
N PRO A 171 3.42 -6.58 30.21
CA PRO A 171 3.40 -6.74 31.65
C PRO A 171 2.64 -8.02 32.01
N LEU A 172 3.26 -8.87 32.83
CA LEU A 172 2.77 -10.20 33.20
C LEU A 172 1.79 -10.17 34.40
N ASP A 173 1.17 -9.02 34.67
CA ASP A 173 0.37 -8.78 35.88
C ASP A 173 -1.13 -8.52 35.62
N ASP A 174 -1.61 -8.59 34.37
CA ASP A 174 -3.05 -8.48 34.03
C ASP A 174 -3.56 -9.72 33.27
N LEU A 175 -3.22 -10.91 33.75
CA LEU A 175 -3.93 -12.14 33.36
C LEU A 175 -5.21 -12.23 34.21
N PRO A 176 -6.42 -12.29 33.60
CA PRO A 176 -7.63 -12.55 34.37
C PRO A 176 -7.51 -13.90 35.08
N GLU A 177 -7.87 -13.93 36.35
CA GLU A 177 -8.06 -15.15 37.14
C GLU A 177 -8.92 -16.15 36.34
N GLU A 178 -8.43 -17.38 36.35
CA GLU A 178 -9.09 -18.65 36.01
C GLU A 178 -10.58 -18.51 35.63
N ILE A 179 -10.85 -18.47 34.32
CA ILE A 179 -12.21 -18.64 33.81
C ILE A 179 -12.59 -20.10 34.04
N ASP A 180 -13.58 -20.31 34.91
CA ASP A 180 -14.24 -21.59 35.16
C ASP A 180 -14.71 -22.21 33.84
N LEU A 181 -14.06 -23.31 33.45
CA LEU A 181 -14.26 -24.02 32.18
C LEU A 181 -15.50 -24.94 32.18
N SER A 182 -16.45 -24.75 33.11
CA SER A 182 -17.64 -25.61 33.20
C SER A 182 -18.84 -25.17 32.33
N ASP A 183 -18.82 -23.99 31.71
CA ASP A 183 -19.97 -23.46 30.94
C ASP A 183 -19.71 -23.15 29.45
N ILE A 184 -18.60 -23.63 28.87
CA ILE A 184 -18.38 -23.49 27.42
C ILE A 184 -19.02 -24.67 26.69
N ASP A 185 -20.22 -24.41 26.16
CA ASP A 185 -20.93 -25.28 25.22
C ASP A 185 -20.05 -25.54 23.98
N LEU A 186 -19.39 -26.71 23.97
CA LEU A 186 -18.41 -27.19 22.99
C LEU A 186 -19.03 -27.57 21.63
N ASN A 187 -19.94 -26.74 21.09
CA ASN A 187 -20.58 -26.97 19.80
C ASN A 187 -20.43 -25.83 18.78
N SER A 188 -19.62 -24.80 19.03
CA SER A 188 -19.24 -23.86 17.97
C SER A 188 -17.94 -24.30 17.28
N SER A 189 -18.10 -25.13 16.25
CA SER A 189 -17.05 -25.51 15.31
C SER A 189 -16.22 -24.30 14.87
N SER A 190 -14.91 -24.35 15.09
CA SER A 190 -13.92 -23.45 14.49
C SER A 190 -13.96 -23.61 12.96
N ARG A 191 -14.75 -22.77 12.26
CA ARG A 191 -14.68 -22.65 10.81
C ARG A 191 -13.41 -21.88 10.46
N THR A 192 -12.40 -22.57 9.93
CA THR A 192 -11.22 -21.95 9.33
C THR A 192 -11.66 -21.01 8.20
N SER A 193 -11.54 -19.71 8.38
CA SER A 193 -11.85 -18.72 7.34
C SER A 193 -10.76 -18.74 6.26
N ASN A 194 -11.15 -18.89 4.99
CA ASN A 194 -10.20 -18.81 3.87
C ASN A 194 -9.86 -17.34 3.61
N LEU A 195 -8.64 -16.92 3.95
CA LEU A 195 -8.13 -15.56 3.70
C LEU A 195 -7.25 -15.51 2.45
N ARG A 196 -7.54 -14.60 1.51
CA ARG A 196 -6.70 -14.33 0.33
C ARG A 196 -6.43 -12.85 0.19
N SER A 197 -5.24 -12.48 -0.27
CA SER A 197 -4.85 -11.10 -0.48
C SER A 197 -4.21 -10.91 -1.86
N PHE A 198 -4.64 -9.88 -2.58
CA PHE A 198 -4.19 -9.50 -3.91
C PHE A 198 -3.89 -8.00 -3.96
N HIS A 199 -3.11 -7.55 -4.93
CA HIS A 199 -2.88 -6.13 -5.17
C HIS A 199 -3.61 -5.67 -6.44
N ALA A 200 -4.50 -4.68 -6.31
CA ALA A 200 -5.29 -4.11 -7.41
C ALA A 200 -5.65 -2.65 -7.11
N MET A 201 -5.85 -1.82 -8.14
CA MET A 201 -6.26 -0.41 -8.02
C MET A 201 -5.41 0.41 -7.04
N GLY A 202 -4.11 0.09 -6.96
CA GLY A 202 -3.15 0.76 -6.07
C GLY A 202 -3.31 0.46 -4.58
N THR A 203 -3.96 -0.66 -4.22
CA THR A 203 -4.12 -1.10 -2.83
C THR A 203 -4.26 -2.62 -2.72
N TYR A 204 -4.46 -3.13 -1.49
CA TYR A 204 -4.69 -4.54 -1.22
C TYR A 204 -6.18 -4.87 -1.17
N LEU A 205 -6.55 -5.92 -1.91
CA LEU A 205 -7.84 -6.60 -1.89
C LEU A 205 -7.69 -7.85 -1.02
N THR A 206 -8.48 -7.96 0.04
CA THR A 206 -8.51 -9.15 0.91
C THR A 206 -9.90 -9.76 0.90
N ILE A 207 -10.00 -11.06 0.66
CA ILE A 207 -11.26 -11.81 0.63
C ILE A 207 -11.22 -12.83 1.75
N GLU A 208 -12.23 -12.80 2.61
CA GLU A 208 -12.43 -13.72 3.72
C GLU A 208 -13.83 -14.34 3.61
N SER A 209 -13.92 -15.65 3.75
CA SER A 209 -15.21 -16.34 3.83
C SER A 209 -15.18 -17.53 4.77
N ASN A 210 -16.36 -17.84 5.33
CA ASN A 210 -16.60 -19.03 6.13
C ASN A 210 -17.12 -20.23 5.32
N SER A 211 -17.26 -20.11 3.98
CA SER A 211 -17.60 -21.23 3.10
C SER A 211 -16.36 -21.83 2.45
N ALA A 212 -16.33 -23.16 2.41
CA ALA A 212 -15.34 -23.91 1.63
C ALA A 212 -15.50 -23.71 0.10
N GLU A 213 -16.67 -23.21 -0.36
CA GLU A 213 -16.93 -22.88 -1.77
C GLU A 213 -16.22 -21.61 -2.25
N ILE A 214 -15.84 -20.72 -1.32
CA ILE A 214 -14.88 -19.65 -1.60
C ILE A 214 -13.49 -20.29 -1.52
N ASP A 215 -13.19 -21.04 -2.56
CA ASP A 215 -11.91 -21.67 -2.81
C ASP A 215 -10.94 -20.70 -3.51
N TYR A 216 -9.74 -21.18 -3.84
CA TYR A 216 -8.74 -20.39 -4.57
C TYR A 216 -9.27 -19.91 -5.94
N SER A 217 -10.03 -20.75 -6.65
CA SER A 217 -10.55 -20.46 -7.99
C SER A 217 -11.58 -19.32 -7.96
N PHE A 218 -12.42 -19.27 -6.93
CA PHE A 218 -13.38 -18.19 -6.76
C PHE A 218 -12.72 -16.85 -6.43
N ALA A 219 -11.74 -16.84 -5.52
CA ALA A 219 -10.98 -15.63 -5.19
C ALA A 219 -10.22 -15.08 -6.41
N ASP A 220 -9.64 -15.95 -7.24
CA ASP A 220 -8.97 -15.57 -8.48
C ASP A 220 -9.94 -14.97 -9.51
N LYS A 221 -11.17 -15.49 -9.62
CA LYS A 221 -12.21 -14.90 -10.49
C LYS A 221 -12.59 -13.50 -10.05
N ILE A 222 -12.78 -13.28 -8.74
CA ILE A 222 -13.04 -11.94 -8.19
C ILE A 222 -11.88 -11.00 -8.49
N PHE A 223 -10.65 -11.44 -8.23
CA PHE A 223 -9.45 -10.65 -8.51
C PHE A 223 -9.34 -10.28 -9.99
N ASN A 224 -9.52 -11.25 -10.90
CA ASN A 224 -9.48 -11.00 -12.34
C ASN A 224 -10.59 -10.02 -12.78
N ARG A 225 -11.79 -10.11 -12.19
CA ARG A 225 -12.86 -9.16 -12.49
C ARG A 225 -12.50 -7.74 -12.07
N ILE A 226 -11.97 -7.57 -10.85
CA ILE A 226 -11.51 -6.26 -10.34
C ILE A 226 -10.37 -5.72 -11.22
N LYS A 227 -9.44 -6.58 -11.67
CA LYS A 227 -8.38 -6.19 -12.60
C LYS A 227 -8.94 -5.70 -13.95
N SER A 228 -10.02 -6.32 -14.44
CA SER A 228 -10.71 -5.83 -15.64
C SER A 228 -11.30 -4.43 -15.41
N ILE A 229 -11.94 -4.19 -14.25
CA ILE A 229 -12.47 -2.86 -13.89
C ILE A 229 -11.35 -1.83 -13.76
N GLU A 230 -10.18 -2.24 -13.26
CA GLU A 230 -8.98 -1.38 -13.18
C GLU A 230 -8.52 -0.94 -14.58
N GLN A 231 -8.57 -1.81 -15.60
CA GLN A 231 -8.30 -1.43 -16.99
C GLN A 231 -9.34 -0.44 -17.56
N THR A 232 -10.53 -0.37 -16.98
CA THR A 232 -11.54 0.63 -17.36
C THR A 232 -11.26 1.96 -16.65
N ALA A 233 -11.13 1.95 -15.32
CA ALA A 233 -11.26 3.13 -14.47
C ALA A 233 -9.94 3.71 -13.90
N SER A 234 -8.80 3.06 -14.09
CA SER A 234 -7.53 3.49 -13.46
C SER A 234 -6.83 4.60 -14.23
N THR A 235 -6.73 5.77 -13.60
CA THR A 235 -5.93 6.91 -14.10
C THR A 235 -4.41 6.70 -14.00
N TYR A 236 -3.96 5.60 -13.37
CA TYR A 236 -2.54 5.23 -13.28
C TYR A 236 -2.09 4.36 -14.47
N LEU A 237 -3.02 3.70 -15.16
CA LEU A 237 -2.72 2.84 -16.30
C LEU A 237 -2.85 3.67 -17.59
N PRO A 238 -1.77 3.86 -18.38
CA PRO A 238 -1.84 4.69 -19.60
C PRO A 238 -2.83 4.16 -20.64
N GLU A 239 -3.00 2.83 -20.69
CA GLU A 239 -3.86 2.14 -21.66
C GLU A 239 -5.32 2.00 -21.23
N SER A 240 -5.66 2.42 -20.00
CA SER A 240 -7.04 2.33 -19.52
C SER A 240 -7.98 3.20 -20.33
N GLU A 241 -9.25 2.81 -20.35
CA GLU A 241 -10.28 3.57 -21.07
C GLU A 241 -10.37 5.02 -20.53
N ILE A 242 -10.33 5.22 -19.20
CA ILE A 242 -10.36 6.56 -18.62
C ILE A 242 -9.13 7.39 -18.98
N SER A 243 -7.95 6.77 -19.09
CA SER A 243 -6.73 7.47 -19.49
C SER A 243 -6.78 7.90 -20.95
N LYS A 244 -7.41 7.12 -21.82
CA LYS A 244 -7.67 7.47 -23.22
C LYS A 244 -8.68 8.61 -23.35
N ILE A 245 -9.76 8.57 -22.54
CA ILE A 245 -10.73 9.69 -22.44
C ILE A 245 -10.02 10.97 -22.01
N ASN A 246 -9.18 10.92 -20.96
CA ASN A 246 -8.42 12.07 -20.46
C ASN A 246 -7.35 12.63 -21.42
N GLN A 247 -7.11 11.96 -22.55
CA GLN A 247 -6.20 12.38 -23.61
C GLN A 247 -6.93 12.81 -24.89
N SER A 248 -8.26 12.83 -24.87
CA SER A 248 -9.10 13.20 -26.01
C SER A 248 -10.21 14.17 -25.59
N ALA A 249 -10.89 14.75 -26.57
CA ALA A 249 -12.02 15.64 -26.37
C ALA A 249 -12.97 15.53 -27.58
N GLY A 250 -14.21 15.98 -27.42
CA GLY A 250 -15.29 15.78 -28.39
C GLY A 250 -16.10 14.53 -28.05
N THR A 251 -16.68 13.90 -29.07
CA THR A 251 -17.54 12.72 -28.91
C THR A 251 -16.71 11.44 -28.92
N ILE A 252 -16.77 10.68 -27.83
CA ILE A 252 -16.01 9.45 -27.60
C ILE A 252 -17.01 8.32 -27.34
N LYS A 253 -16.81 7.17 -28.00
CA LYS A 253 -17.59 5.96 -27.74
C LYS A 253 -17.05 5.26 -26.50
N LEU A 254 -17.95 4.88 -25.60
CA LEU A 254 -17.62 4.24 -24.34
C LEU A 254 -17.97 2.75 -24.36
N SER A 255 -17.23 1.96 -23.58
CA SER A 255 -17.68 0.66 -23.14
C SER A 255 -18.93 0.79 -22.27
N SER A 256 -19.72 -0.28 -22.16
CA SER A 256 -20.87 -0.29 -21.26
C SER A 256 -20.47 -0.02 -19.81
N GLU A 257 -19.33 -0.55 -19.38
CA GLU A 257 -18.82 -0.40 -18.01
C GLU A 257 -18.40 1.04 -17.73
N MET A 258 -17.66 1.67 -18.64
CA MET A 258 -17.27 3.07 -18.50
C MET A 258 -18.49 4.01 -18.52
N PHE A 259 -19.46 3.72 -19.40
CA PHE A 259 -20.70 4.50 -19.47
C PHE A 259 -21.45 4.49 -18.14
N GLU A 260 -21.69 3.31 -17.55
CA GLU A 260 -22.39 3.20 -16.27
C GLU A 260 -21.59 3.83 -15.12
N LEU A 261 -20.26 3.67 -15.10
CA LEU A 261 -19.42 4.28 -14.07
C LEU A 261 -19.44 5.81 -14.15
N LEU A 262 -19.32 6.39 -15.34
CA LEU A 262 -19.42 7.85 -15.53
C LEU A 262 -20.81 8.36 -15.21
N LYS A 263 -21.86 7.69 -15.69
CA LYS A 263 -23.25 8.04 -15.36
C LYS A 263 -23.48 8.08 -13.86
N THR A 264 -23.00 7.07 -13.15
CA THR A 264 -23.11 6.99 -11.68
C THR A 264 -22.28 8.07 -11.00
N SER A 265 -21.08 8.37 -11.52
CA SER A 265 -20.24 9.46 -11.00
C SER A 265 -20.89 10.83 -11.15
N LEU A 266 -21.57 11.09 -12.28
CA LEU A 266 -22.31 12.33 -12.51
C LEU A 266 -23.55 12.42 -11.61
N TYR A 267 -24.25 11.30 -11.39
CA TYR A 267 -25.34 11.24 -10.42
C TYR A 267 -24.87 11.67 -9.01
N PHE A 268 -23.74 11.13 -8.52
CA PHE A 268 -23.20 11.53 -7.21
C PHE A 268 -22.70 12.98 -7.20
N TYR A 269 -22.19 13.50 -8.32
CA TYR A 269 -21.86 14.92 -8.43
C TYR A 269 -23.11 15.79 -8.22
N GLU A 270 -24.24 15.45 -8.84
CA GLU A 270 -25.49 16.19 -8.71
C GLU A 270 -26.07 16.11 -7.30
N ILE A 271 -26.28 14.90 -6.76
CA ILE A 271 -26.94 14.74 -5.45
C ILE A 271 -26.10 15.27 -4.28
N THR A 272 -24.78 15.37 -4.44
CA THR A 272 -23.89 15.95 -3.42
C THR A 272 -23.59 17.43 -3.66
N LYS A 273 -24.26 18.07 -4.63
CA LYS A 273 -24.05 19.48 -5.00
C LYS A 273 -22.56 19.77 -5.26
N GLY A 274 -21.94 18.90 -6.04
CA GLY A 274 -20.54 18.94 -6.43
C GLY A 274 -19.51 18.67 -5.31
N ALA A 275 -19.91 18.17 -4.13
CA ALA A 275 -18.94 17.78 -3.10
C ALA A 275 -18.16 16.51 -3.50
N PHE A 276 -18.85 15.51 -4.07
CA PHE A 276 -18.20 14.52 -4.93
C PHE A 276 -17.98 15.14 -6.30
N HIS A 277 -16.78 15.03 -6.87
CA HIS A 277 -16.50 15.61 -8.18
C HIS A 277 -15.58 14.72 -9.01
N PRO A 278 -16.06 14.13 -10.12
CA PRO A 278 -15.29 13.17 -10.90
C PRO A 278 -14.28 13.79 -11.86
N ALA A 279 -14.13 15.13 -11.91
CA ALA A 279 -13.24 15.82 -12.85
C ALA A 279 -12.18 16.67 -12.15
N LEU A 280 -11.52 16.07 -11.15
CA LEU A 280 -10.48 16.73 -10.35
C LEU A 280 -9.05 16.34 -10.76
N LEU A 281 -8.85 15.48 -11.77
CA LEU A 281 -7.51 14.96 -12.09
C LEU A 281 -6.50 16.07 -12.41
N ALA A 282 -6.88 17.04 -13.24
CA ALA A 282 -6.00 18.16 -13.58
C ALA A 282 -5.55 18.95 -12.33
N ARG A 283 -6.45 19.06 -11.34
CA ARG A 283 -6.17 19.74 -10.08
C ARG A 283 -5.25 18.93 -9.17
N MET A 284 -5.50 17.62 -9.08
CA MET A 284 -4.64 16.67 -8.37
C MET A 284 -3.21 16.67 -8.91
N GLN A 285 -3.07 16.71 -10.24
CA GLN A 285 -1.78 16.79 -10.93
C GLN A 285 -1.07 18.11 -10.63
N LYS A 286 -1.77 19.24 -10.71
CA LYS A 286 -1.16 20.56 -10.42
C LYS A 286 -0.71 20.68 -8.96
N ALA A 287 -1.44 20.09 -8.03
CA ALA A 287 -1.10 20.11 -6.61
C ALA A 287 0.03 19.15 -6.23
N GLY A 288 0.43 18.23 -7.13
CA GLY A 288 1.51 17.27 -6.87
C GLY A 288 1.06 15.97 -6.20
N PHE A 289 -0.25 15.71 -6.09
CA PHE A 289 -0.77 14.41 -5.64
C PHE A 289 -0.68 13.33 -6.71
N ARG A 290 -0.51 13.74 -7.97
CA ARG A 290 -0.37 12.86 -9.14
C ARG A 290 0.77 13.40 -10.00
N GLU A 291 1.46 12.50 -10.69
CA GLU A 291 2.47 12.91 -11.67
C GLU A 291 1.85 13.78 -12.78
N SER A 292 2.52 14.88 -13.10
CA SER A 292 2.19 15.76 -14.21
C SER A 292 3.35 15.83 -15.19
N LYS A 293 3.05 15.80 -16.49
CA LYS A 293 4.05 15.93 -17.56
C LYS A 293 4.19 17.38 -18.08
N SER A 294 3.37 18.32 -17.63
CA SER A 294 3.35 19.69 -18.19
C SER A 294 2.72 20.75 -17.26
N HIS A 295 2.81 22.02 -17.67
CA HIS A 295 1.98 23.10 -17.15
C HIS A 295 0.51 22.82 -17.47
N LEU A 296 -0.30 22.60 -16.44
CA LEU A 296 -1.72 22.25 -16.58
C LEU A 296 -2.61 23.47 -16.32
N ASN A 297 -3.42 23.80 -17.32
CA ASN A 297 -4.63 24.59 -17.11
C ASN A 297 -5.63 23.73 -16.34
N ILE A 298 -6.21 24.28 -15.26
CA ILE A 298 -7.21 23.57 -14.47
C ILE A 298 -8.58 23.87 -15.07
N PHE A 299 -9.27 22.84 -15.54
CA PHE A 299 -10.67 22.90 -15.92
C PHE A 299 -11.42 21.77 -15.23
N THR A 300 -12.48 22.10 -14.48
CA THR A 300 -13.27 21.11 -13.73
C THR A 300 -14.77 21.25 -13.95
N SER A 301 -15.26 22.27 -14.68
CA SER A 301 -16.70 22.39 -14.94
C SER A 301 -17.21 21.18 -15.74
N LEU A 302 -18.39 20.68 -15.37
CA LEU A 302 -19.08 19.59 -16.06
C LEU A 302 -20.18 20.10 -17.01
N ASP A 303 -20.32 21.41 -17.20
CA ASP A 303 -21.39 22.01 -18.02
C ASP A 303 -21.34 21.55 -19.50
N MET A 304 -20.15 21.19 -19.97
CA MET A 304 -19.91 20.69 -21.32
C MET A 304 -19.80 19.16 -21.39
N VAL A 305 -20.25 18.44 -20.36
CA VAL A 305 -20.24 16.97 -20.31
C VAL A 305 -21.63 16.42 -20.60
N VAL A 306 -21.76 15.66 -21.68
CA VAL A 306 -23.03 15.04 -22.09
C VAL A 306 -22.84 13.55 -22.31
N LEU A 307 -23.65 12.73 -21.64
CA LEU A 307 -23.73 11.29 -21.86
C LEU A 307 -24.95 10.95 -22.73
N ASN A 308 -24.72 10.25 -23.85
CA ASN A 308 -25.79 9.73 -24.68
C ASN A 308 -26.01 8.24 -24.41
N GLN A 309 -27.13 7.90 -23.79
CA GLN A 309 -27.45 6.51 -23.41
C GLN A 309 -27.69 5.58 -24.61
N ASN A 310 -28.28 6.09 -25.70
CA ASN A 310 -28.61 5.28 -26.86
C ASN A 310 -27.35 4.85 -27.63
N HIS A 311 -26.37 5.73 -27.73
CA HIS A 311 -25.13 5.48 -28.45
C HIS A 311 -23.94 5.11 -27.54
N LYS A 312 -24.12 5.18 -26.21
CA LYS A 312 -23.06 5.03 -25.20
C LYS A 312 -21.86 5.90 -25.52
N THR A 313 -22.11 7.19 -25.73
CA THR A 313 -21.05 8.16 -26.02
C THR A 313 -20.95 9.21 -24.93
N LEU A 314 -19.74 9.67 -24.69
CA LEU A 314 -19.41 10.86 -23.91
C LEU A 314 -19.05 11.98 -24.88
N GLU A 315 -19.71 13.11 -24.78
CA GLU A 315 -19.23 14.36 -25.37
C GLU A 315 -18.67 15.24 -24.25
N HIS A 316 -17.41 15.67 -24.39
CA HIS A 316 -16.82 16.64 -23.47
C HIS A 316 -15.82 17.58 -24.12
N LYS A 317 -15.79 18.83 -23.65
CA LYS A 317 -14.78 19.85 -23.96
C LYS A 317 -14.54 20.74 -22.72
N PRO A 318 -13.36 21.34 -22.56
CA PRO A 318 -12.17 21.24 -23.41
C PRO A 318 -11.27 20.05 -23.02
N ILE A 319 -10.14 19.87 -23.72
CA ILE A 319 -9.17 18.76 -23.49
C ILE A 319 -8.53 18.80 -22.09
N GLU A 320 -8.57 19.96 -21.44
CA GLU A 320 -8.13 20.18 -20.07
C GLU A 320 -9.06 19.55 -19.02
N LEU A 321 -10.30 19.22 -19.39
CA LEU A 321 -11.22 18.50 -18.51
C LEU A 321 -10.74 17.06 -18.36
N LYS A 322 -10.30 16.72 -17.15
CA LYS A 322 -9.75 15.39 -16.85
C LYS A 322 -10.46 14.74 -15.68
N PHE A 323 -10.98 13.54 -15.93
CA PHE A 323 -11.71 12.72 -14.98
C PHE A 323 -10.77 11.93 -14.04
N ASP A 324 -11.11 11.89 -12.75
CA ASP A 324 -10.53 10.96 -11.76
C ASP A 324 -11.68 10.24 -11.04
N LEU A 325 -11.70 8.91 -11.17
CA LEU A 325 -12.75 8.04 -10.62
C LEU A 325 -12.30 7.36 -9.31
N GLY A 326 -11.20 7.84 -8.70
CA GLY A 326 -10.64 7.25 -7.49
C GLY A 326 -11.56 7.26 -6.27
N GLY A 327 -12.50 8.21 -6.18
CA GLY A 327 -13.46 8.33 -5.08
C GLY A 327 -14.72 7.48 -5.21
N ILE A 328 -14.83 6.65 -6.26
CA ILE A 328 -16.00 5.78 -6.50
C ILE A 328 -15.62 4.41 -7.08
N GLY A 329 -14.44 4.30 -7.69
CA GLY A 329 -14.02 3.11 -8.43
C GLY A 329 -13.91 1.85 -7.59
N LYS A 330 -13.53 1.94 -6.31
CA LYS A 330 -13.45 0.76 -5.43
C LYS A 330 -14.84 0.29 -5.05
N GLY A 331 -15.74 1.23 -4.70
CA GLY A 331 -17.14 0.94 -4.44
C GLY A 331 -17.82 0.29 -5.64
N TYR A 332 -17.57 0.80 -6.85
CA TYR A 332 -18.03 0.20 -8.09
C TYR A 332 -17.50 -1.22 -8.28
N ALA A 333 -16.19 -1.44 -8.10
CA ALA A 333 -15.60 -2.76 -8.25
C ALA A 333 -16.20 -3.79 -7.28
N LEU A 334 -16.38 -3.41 -6.02
CA LEU A 334 -17.00 -4.26 -4.99
C LEU A 334 -18.47 -4.57 -5.32
N GLU A 335 -19.23 -3.57 -5.77
CA GLU A 335 -20.64 -3.73 -6.10
C GLU A 335 -20.87 -4.62 -7.33
N ILE A 336 -20.03 -4.47 -8.36
CA ILE A 336 -20.05 -5.35 -9.54
C ILE A 336 -19.71 -6.78 -9.15
N VAL A 337 -18.67 -6.98 -8.34
CA VAL A 337 -18.32 -8.31 -7.82
C VAL A 337 -19.47 -8.90 -7.00
N ARG A 338 -20.10 -8.11 -6.12
CA ARG A 338 -21.26 -8.55 -5.32
C ARG A 338 -22.37 -9.10 -6.22
N LYS A 339 -22.72 -8.36 -7.29
CA LYS A 339 -23.79 -8.71 -8.23
C LYS A 339 -23.43 -9.91 -9.10
N GLU A 340 -22.27 -9.90 -9.75
CA GLU A 340 -21.86 -10.95 -10.70
C GLU A 340 -21.65 -12.30 -9.99
N PHE A 341 -21.07 -12.28 -8.78
CA PHE A 341 -20.78 -13.49 -8.00
C PHE A 341 -21.87 -13.83 -6.97
N ARG A 342 -22.97 -13.06 -6.93
CA ARG A 342 -24.14 -13.30 -6.07
C ARG A 342 -23.78 -13.48 -4.60
N LEU A 343 -22.94 -12.57 -4.09
CA LEU A 343 -22.39 -12.64 -2.74
C LEU A 343 -23.42 -12.41 -1.63
N ASP A 344 -24.65 -12.01 -1.94
CA ASP A 344 -25.73 -11.81 -0.97
C ASP A 344 -26.35 -13.11 -0.40
N SER A 345 -25.77 -14.26 -0.75
CA SER A 345 -26.20 -15.58 -0.29
C SER A 345 -25.97 -15.80 1.21
N SER A 346 -26.41 -16.95 1.73
CA SER A 346 -26.34 -17.33 3.15
C SER A 346 -24.92 -17.35 3.75
N VAL A 347 -23.89 -17.37 2.91
CA VAL A 347 -22.47 -17.46 3.26
C VAL A 347 -21.92 -16.13 3.74
N CYS A 348 -21.19 -16.13 4.85
CA CYS A 348 -20.48 -14.93 5.29
C CYS A 348 -19.28 -14.67 4.37
N THR A 349 -19.27 -13.50 3.74
CA THR A 349 -18.14 -13.03 2.92
C THR A 349 -17.78 -11.61 3.33
N ARG A 350 -16.50 -11.39 3.62
CA ARG A 350 -15.93 -10.06 3.90
C ARG A 350 -14.87 -9.78 2.85
N ILE A 351 -15.05 -8.70 2.09
CA ILE A 351 -14.07 -8.24 1.13
C ILE A 351 -13.58 -6.87 1.60
N SER A 352 -12.29 -6.75 1.89
CA SER A 352 -11.63 -5.48 2.19
C SER A 352 -10.87 -5.01 0.97
N PHE A 353 -11.03 -3.74 0.59
CA PHE A 353 -10.34 -3.15 -0.54
C PHE A 353 -9.91 -1.72 -0.23
N GLY A 354 -8.67 -1.57 0.22
CA GLY A 354 -8.07 -0.26 0.50
C GLY A 354 -8.84 0.60 1.50
N GLY A 355 -9.30 0.01 2.60
CA GLY A 355 -10.07 0.72 3.64
C GLY A 355 -11.58 0.72 3.43
N GLN A 356 -12.07 0.25 2.27
CA GLN A 356 -13.48 -0.05 2.06
C GLN A 356 -13.76 -1.53 2.31
N TRP A 357 -14.83 -1.83 3.04
CA TRP A 357 -15.31 -3.18 3.31
C TRP A 357 -16.61 -3.45 2.57
N LEU A 358 -16.77 -4.65 2.03
CA LEU A 358 -18.05 -5.22 1.63
C LEU A 358 -18.31 -6.43 2.54
N ILE A 359 -19.46 -6.45 3.20
CA ILE A 359 -19.85 -7.50 4.14
C ILE A 359 -21.21 -8.04 3.73
N THR A 360 -21.24 -9.33 3.41
CA THR A 360 -22.46 -10.02 2.97
C THR A 360 -22.67 -11.32 3.75
N GLY A 361 -23.93 -11.75 3.88
CA GLY A 361 -24.31 -13.02 4.49
C GLY A 361 -24.83 -12.91 5.93
N LYS A 362 -25.63 -13.90 6.34
CA LYS A 362 -26.38 -13.87 7.62
C LYS A 362 -25.54 -14.15 8.87
N GLN A 363 -24.45 -14.90 8.74
CA GLN A 363 -23.60 -15.33 9.87
C GLN A 363 -22.29 -14.57 9.98
N CYS A 364 -22.16 -13.41 9.33
CA CYS A 364 -21.02 -12.54 9.62
C CYS A 364 -21.25 -11.87 10.97
N ASN A 365 -20.31 -11.99 11.91
CA ASN A 365 -20.20 -10.96 12.94
C ASN A 365 -19.84 -9.66 12.19
N ARG A 366 -20.80 -8.74 12.08
CA ARG A 366 -20.72 -7.59 11.16
C ARG A 366 -20.10 -6.36 11.78
N ASP A 367 -19.63 -6.48 13.01
CA ASP A 367 -19.00 -5.38 13.74
C ASP A 367 -17.77 -4.92 12.95
N VAL A 368 -17.78 -3.64 12.59
CA VAL A 368 -16.65 -3.00 11.92
C VAL A 368 -16.14 -1.89 12.80
N GLN A 369 -14.92 -2.12 13.29
CA GLN A 369 -14.18 -1.13 14.05
C GLN A 369 -13.68 -0.04 13.10
N ILE A 370 -14.06 1.19 13.40
CA ILE A 370 -13.54 2.39 12.79
C ILE A 370 -12.27 2.76 13.55
N LYS A 371 -11.14 2.76 12.85
CA LYS A 371 -9.86 3.13 13.44
C LYS A 371 -9.58 4.63 13.31
N HIS A 372 -8.85 5.16 14.28
CA HIS A 372 -8.26 6.48 14.18
C HIS A 372 -7.31 6.53 12.97
N PRO A 373 -7.36 7.56 12.11
CA PRO A 373 -6.58 7.57 10.86
C PRO A 373 -5.06 7.64 11.07
N LEU A 374 -4.60 8.05 12.25
CA LEU A 374 -3.17 8.21 12.58
C LEU A 374 -2.68 7.44 13.82
N ARG A 375 -3.59 6.87 14.60
CA ARG A 375 -3.27 6.20 15.87
C ARG A 375 -3.82 4.79 15.80
N ASP A 376 -3.17 3.83 16.45
CA ASP A 376 -3.73 2.48 16.56
C ASP A 376 -4.77 2.46 17.69
N GLU A 377 -5.87 3.17 17.45
CA GLU A 377 -6.99 3.38 18.37
C GLU A 377 -8.30 3.15 17.62
N ILE A 378 -9.29 2.58 18.29
CA ILE A 378 -10.65 2.41 17.75
C ILE A 378 -11.47 3.62 18.19
N ILE A 379 -12.00 4.37 17.22
CA ILE A 379 -12.80 5.58 17.47
C ILE A 379 -14.30 5.33 17.37
N GLY A 380 -14.70 4.13 16.94
CA GLY A 380 -16.10 3.72 16.93
C GLY A 380 -16.25 2.31 16.39
N THR A 381 -17.43 1.72 16.58
CA THR A 381 -17.80 0.43 15.98
C THR A 381 -19.15 0.59 15.30
N MET A 382 -19.25 0.16 14.04
CA MET A 382 -20.51 0.07 13.32
C MET A 382 -21.07 -1.34 13.42
N TYR A 383 -22.38 -1.44 13.66
CA TYR A 383 -23.13 -2.69 13.76
C TYR A 383 -24.19 -2.78 12.63
N PRO A 384 -23.78 -2.99 11.36
CA PRO A 384 -24.69 -3.00 10.24
C PRO A 384 -25.65 -4.20 10.32
N LYS A 385 -26.95 -3.93 10.25
CA LYS A 385 -28.01 -4.96 10.33
C LYS A 385 -28.34 -5.61 8.99
N VAL A 386 -27.81 -5.08 7.88
CA VAL A 386 -28.02 -5.58 6.52
C VAL A 386 -26.68 -5.84 5.82
N ASN A 387 -26.70 -6.58 4.72
CA ASN A 387 -25.55 -6.65 3.83
C ASN A 387 -25.25 -5.25 3.31
N GLY A 388 -23.97 -4.92 3.16
CA GLY A 388 -23.60 -3.61 2.68
C GLY A 388 -22.11 -3.40 2.71
N SER A 389 -21.73 -2.13 2.61
CA SER A 389 -20.36 -1.71 2.52
C SER A 389 -20.07 -0.56 3.47
N ILE A 390 -18.84 -0.52 3.97
CA ILE A 390 -18.31 0.58 4.77
C ILE A 390 -17.13 1.15 4.03
N ALA A 391 -17.22 2.39 3.56
CA ALA A 391 -16.10 3.10 2.96
C ALA A 391 -15.58 4.16 3.94
N THR A 392 -14.27 4.34 3.99
CA THR A 392 -13.64 5.39 4.79
C THR A 392 -12.80 6.29 3.89
N SER A 393 -12.99 7.59 4.01
CA SER A 393 -12.19 8.62 3.35
C SER A 393 -11.54 9.50 4.41
N SER A 394 -10.21 9.52 4.44
CA SER A 394 -9.46 10.14 5.53
C SER A 394 -8.28 11.00 5.07
N SER A 395 -7.79 11.87 5.95
CA SER A 395 -6.52 12.59 5.73
C SER A 395 -5.26 11.73 5.92
N GLY A 396 -5.42 10.50 6.42
CA GLY A 396 -4.31 9.55 6.63
C GLY A 396 -3.86 8.81 5.37
N GLU A 397 -4.72 8.68 4.36
CA GLU A 397 -4.46 7.85 3.17
C GLU A 397 -3.39 8.45 2.24
N LYS A 398 -3.61 9.69 1.79
CA LYS A 398 -2.70 10.41 0.88
C LYS A 398 -2.66 11.88 1.27
N PHE A 399 -1.45 12.36 1.57
CA PHE A 399 -1.23 13.72 1.98
C PHE A 399 0.09 14.30 1.46
N LEU A 400 0.12 15.62 1.33
CA LEU A 400 1.32 16.40 1.11
C LEU A 400 1.61 17.23 2.36
N ASN A 401 2.90 17.40 2.67
CA ASN A 401 3.33 18.27 3.76
C ASN A 401 3.61 19.67 3.20
N ALA A 402 2.90 20.68 3.69
CA ALA A 402 3.10 22.09 3.35
C ALA A 402 3.38 22.87 4.64
N GLY A 403 4.67 23.04 4.96
CA GLY A 403 5.10 23.54 6.26
C GLY A 403 4.65 22.61 7.39
N ASN A 404 3.95 23.15 8.39
CA ASN A 404 3.41 22.37 9.52
C ASN A 404 2.01 21.80 9.26
N LYS A 405 1.44 21.98 8.06
CA LYS A 405 0.10 21.51 7.71
C LYS A 405 0.18 20.28 6.81
N ARG A 406 -0.62 19.27 7.17
CA ARG A 406 -0.90 18.12 6.32
C ARG A 406 -2.09 18.44 5.41
N ILE A 407 -1.87 18.41 4.11
CA ILE A 407 -2.89 18.65 3.09
C ILE A 407 -3.31 17.30 2.51
N SER A 408 -4.58 16.94 2.66
CA SER A 408 -5.15 15.71 2.11
C SER A 408 -5.45 15.86 0.63
N HIS A 409 -5.49 14.73 -0.08
CA HIS A 409 -5.94 14.66 -1.47
C HIS A 409 -7.44 14.97 -1.66
N ILE A 410 -8.22 15.02 -0.57
CA ILE A 410 -9.65 15.36 -0.61
C ILE A 410 -9.82 16.86 -0.88
N PHE A 411 -10.64 17.19 -1.88
CA PHE A 411 -10.80 18.54 -2.38
C PHE A 411 -12.20 19.11 -2.08
N ASP A 412 -12.27 20.23 -1.37
CA ASP A 412 -13.52 20.95 -1.11
C ASP A 412 -13.79 21.96 -2.23
N THR A 413 -14.71 21.61 -3.11
CA THR A 413 -15.13 22.44 -4.25
C THR A 413 -15.78 23.75 -3.85
N SER A 414 -16.40 23.83 -2.67
CA SER A 414 -17.05 25.06 -2.19
C SER A 414 -16.04 26.10 -1.71
N LYS A 415 -14.93 25.63 -1.12
CA LYS A 415 -13.82 26.48 -0.67
C LYS A 415 -12.69 26.59 -1.67
N ASN A 416 -12.82 25.90 -2.81
CA ASN A 416 -11.82 25.85 -3.86
C ASN A 416 -10.41 25.44 -3.36
N GLN A 417 -10.33 24.55 -2.37
CA GLN A 417 -9.07 24.16 -1.73
C GLN A 417 -9.06 22.69 -1.29
N PHE A 418 -7.86 22.12 -1.17
CA PHE A 418 -7.68 20.82 -0.53
C PHE A 418 -7.94 20.91 0.97
N ARG A 419 -8.59 19.89 1.53
CA ARG A 419 -8.79 19.76 2.97
C ARG A 419 -7.42 19.65 3.66
N SER A 420 -7.29 20.27 4.81
CA SER A 420 -6.13 20.12 5.70
C SER A 420 -6.60 19.72 7.10
N GLY A 421 -5.66 19.31 7.95
CA GLY A 421 -5.96 18.85 9.31
C GLY A 421 -6.27 17.36 9.39
N LEU A 422 -6.64 16.92 10.59
CA LEU A 422 -6.98 15.54 10.88
C LEU A 422 -8.46 15.30 10.64
N PHE A 423 -8.82 14.38 9.75
CA PHE A 423 -10.21 13.98 9.59
C PHE A 423 -10.32 12.55 9.05
N SER A 424 -11.44 11.91 9.36
CA SER A 424 -11.84 10.62 8.81
C SER A 424 -13.35 10.56 8.72
N VAL A 425 -13.88 10.16 7.57
CA VAL A 425 -15.32 9.95 7.37
C VAL A 425 -15.54 8.52 6.96
N SER A 426 -16.29 7.78 7.79
CA SER A 426 -16.72 6.41 7.50
C SER A 426 -18.21 6.40 7.21
N VAL A 427 -18.61 5.79 6.09
CA VAL A 427 -19.98 5.69 5.64
C VAL A 427 -20.34 4.22 5.46
N PHE A 428 -21.37 3.76 6.15
CA PHE A 428 -22.05 2.51 5.85
C PHE A 428 -23.24 2.76 4.94
N HIS A 429 -23.38 1.94 3.89
CA HIS A 429 -24.56 1.90 3.02
C HIS A 429 -24.76 0.50 2.42
N SER A 430 -25.98 0.14 2.01
CA SER A 430 -26.29 -1.18 1.42
C SER A 430 -25.69 -1.38 0.01
N ASP A 431 -25.56 -0.30 -0.75
CA ASP A 431 -24.78 -0.19 -2.00
C ASP A 431 -23.34 0.29 -1.73
N ALA A 432 -22.36 -0.48 -2.20
CA ALA A 432 -20.94 -0.17 -2.04
C ALA A 432 -20.48 1.06 -2.84
N ILE A 433 -21.15 1.39 -3.94
CA ILE A 433 -20.85 2.58 -4.74
C ILE A 433 -21.18 3.83 -3.92
N ALA A 434 -22.38 3.87 -3.33
CA ALA A 434 -22.83 4.98 -2.52
C ALA A 434 -21.94 5.18 -1.29
N ALA A 435 -21.49 4.10 -0.63
CA ALA A 435 -20.56 4.20 0.48
C ALA A 435 -19.28 4.97 0.09
N ASP A 436 -18.59 4.60 -1.01
CA ASP A 436 -17.32 5.20 -1.46
C ASP A 436 -17.50 6.67 -1.93
N ALA A 437 -18.56 6.91 -2.72
CA ALA A 437 -18.84 8.24 -3.25
C ALA A 437 -19.24 9.23 -2.13
N LEU A 438 -20.12 8.80 -1.21
CA LEU A 438 -20.59 9.64 -0.12
C LEU A 438 -19.53 9.84 0.97
N SER A 439 -18.67 8.86 1.24
CA SER A 439 -17.54 9.06 2.17
C SER A 439 -16.61 10.15 1.64
N THR A 440 -16.33 10.15 0.33
CA THR A 440 -15.53 11.19 -0.32
C THR A 440 -16.23 12.56 -0.28
N ALA A 441 -17.53 12.61 -0.62
CA ALA A 441 -18.32 13.85 -0.63
C ALA A 441 -18.40 14.51 0.75
N ILE A 442 -18.67 13.71 1.79
CA ILE A 442 -18.82 14.19 3.16
C ILE A 442 -17.45 14.55 3.75
N ALA A 443 -16.38 13.82 3.42
CA ALA A 443 -15.02 14.21 3.78
C ALA A 443 -14.64 15.58 3.19
N ALA A 444 -15.05 15.86 1.94
CA ALA A 444 -14.87 17.16 1.33
C ALA A 444 -15.75 18.23 1.99
N ARG A 445 -17.01 17.91 2.30
CA ARG A 445 -18.00 18.84 2.86
C ARG A 445 -18.84 18.19 3.97
N PRO A 446 -18.36 18.20 5.23
CA PRO A 446 -19.02 17.49 6.34
C PRO A 446 -20.46 17.95 6.64
N SER A 447 -20.78 19.21 6.32
CA SER A 447 -22.11 19.78 6.49
C SER A 447 -23.21 19.10 5.66
N LEU A 448 -22.86 18.24 4.70
CA LEU A 448 -23.82 17.44 3.92
C LEU A 448 -24.37 16.23 4.70
N ALA A 449 -23.68 15.76 5.74
CA ALA A 449 -24.07 14.53 6.43
C ALA A 449 -25.51 14.54 6.96
N PRO A 450 -26.01 15.61 7.64
CA PRO A 450 -27.41 15.64 8.09
C PRO A 450 -28.43 15.55 6.96
N GLU A 451 -28.19 16.26 5.84
CA GLU A 451 -29.09 16.27 4.67
C GLU A 451 -29.17 14.87 4.04
N ILE A 452 -28.02 14.22 3.87
CA ILE A 452 -27.94 12.88 3.26
C ILE A 452 -28.68 11.84 4.11
N VAL A 453 -28.53 11.85 5.44
CA VAL A 453 -29.24 10.92 6.34
C VAL A 453 -30.76 11.10 6.30
N LEU A 454 -31.24 12.33 6.06
CA LEU A 454 -32.68 12.58 5.94
C LEU A 454 -33.25 11.98 4.64
N THR A 455 -32.49 12.06 3.55
CA THR A 455 -32.88 11.52 2.24
C THR A 455 -32.67 10.01 2.10
N ASP A 456 -31.71 9.45 2.85
CA ASP A 456 -31.35 8.04 2.83
C ASP A 456 -31.37 7.46 4.26
N PRO A 457 -32.46 6.77 4.64
CA PRO A 457 -32.65 6.28 6.00
C PRO A 457 -31.78 5.04 6.34
N GLU A 458 -31.06 4.46 5.38
CA GLU A 458 -30.24 3.27 5.59
C GLU A 458 -28.76 3.58 5.83
N ILE A 459 -28.37 4.83 5.56
CA ILE A 459 -26.99 5.27 5.70
C ILE A 459 -26.61 5.51 7.18
N ILE A 460 -25.39 5.16 7.53
CA ILE A 460 -24.77 5.51 8.82
C ILE A 460 -23.47 6.22 8.52
N ILE A 461 -23.27 7.39 9.11
CA ILE A 461 -22.09 8.22 8.89
C ILE A 461 -21.41 8.47 10.23
N VAL A 462 -20.10 8.27 10.28
CA VAL A 462 -19.24 8.65 11.41
C VAL A 462 -18.15 9.58 10.89
N ILE A 463 -18.02 10.74 11.53
CA ILE A 463 -17.04 11.77 11.18
C ILE A 463 -16.15 12.01 12.40
N LEU A 464 -14.85 11.83 12.21
CA LEU A 464 -13.81 12.40 13.04
C LEU A 464 -13.31 13.68 12.35
N ASP A 465 -13.37 14.83 13.03
CA ASP A 465 -12.70 16.07 12.62
C ASP A 465 -11.90 16.59 13.82
N GLU A 466 -10.57 16.63 13.66
CA GLU A 466 -9.59 16.79 14.74
C GLU A 466 -9.87 15.80 15.90
N ASP A 467 -10.36 16.27 17.04
CA ASP A 467 -10.69 15.45 18.22
C ASP A 467 -12.21 15.26 18.43
N THR A 468 -13.03 15.73 17.49
CA THR A 468 -14.50 15.65 17.60
C THR A 468 -15.03 14.50 16.77
N ILE A 469 -15.69 13.56 17.44
CA ILE A 469 -16.42 12.47 16.78
C ILE A 469 -17.89 12.85 16.74
N SER A 470 -18.49 12.75 15.56
CA SER A 470 -19.93 12.94 15.34
C SER A 470 -20.48 11.79 14.52
N SER A 471 -21.73 11.44 14.79
CA SER A 471 -22.41 10.36 14.08
C SER A 471 -23.80 10.75 13.63
N PHE A 472 -24.18 10.30 12.43
CA PHE A 472 -25.47 10.57 11.83
C PHE A 472 -26.10 9.25 11.37
N SER A 473 -27.33 8.97 11.82
CA SER A 473 -28.13 7.81 11.42
C SER A 473 -29.60 8.11 11.72
N ARG A 474 -30.52 7.62 10.89
CA ARG A 474 -31.97 7.73 11.13
C ARG A 474 -32.52 6.57 11.97
N LYS A 475 -31.87 5.40 11.91
CA LYS A 475 -32.22 4.22 12.70
C LYS A 475 -31.36 4.21 13.98
N ASN A 476 -31.91 3.73 15.10
CA ASN A 476 -31.16 3.42 16.33
C ASN A 476 -30.22 2.19 16.14
N SER A 477 -29.42 2.18 15.08
CA SER A 477 -28.23 1.34 14.97
C SER A 477 -27.16 2.00 15.83
N PHE A 478 -27.14 1.58 17.09
CA PHE A 478 -26.25 2.05 18.14
C PHE A 478 -24.80 2.12 17.62
N ILE A 479 -24.25 3.33 17.58
CA ILE A 479 -22.81 3.54 17.72
C ILE A 479 -22.59 3.59 19.22
N SER A 480 -21.79 2.68 19.78
CA SER A 480 -21.32 2.88 21.15
C SER A 480 -20.38 4.08 21.13
N GLU A 481 -20.82 5.20 21.71
CA GLU A 481 -19.92 6.32 22.03
C GLU A 481 -18.80 5.80 22.92
N TYR A 482 -17.55 5.88 22.44
CA TYR A 482 -16.42 5.77 23.34
C TYR A 482 -16.32 7.07 24.15
N LYS A 483 -16.39 6.95 25.47
CA LYS A 483 -16.07 8.04 26.41
C LYS A 483 -14.68 8.57 26.09
N LYS A 484 -14.57 9.90 25.92
CA LYS A 484 -13.30 10.64 26.02
C LYS A 484 -12.45 10.00 27.12
N SER A 485 -11.28 9.44 26.76
CA SER A 485 -10.26 9.20 27.77
C SER A 485 -9.95 10.56 28.38
N SER A 486 -10.22 10.65 29.67
CA SER A 486 -10.09 11.85 30.48
C SER A 486 -8.71 12.49 30.28
N ASN A 487 -8.70 13.82 30.19
CA ASN A 487 -7.55 14.67 30.50
C ASN A 487 -6.61 13.98 31.49
N ARG A 488 -5.38 13.67 31.06
CA ARG A 488 -4.25 13.66 31.98
C ARG A 488 -3.53 14.99 31.78
N SER A 489 -3.83 15.87 32.74
CA SER A 489 -3.05 17.03 33.17
C SER A 489 -1.56 16.77 33.19
#